data_AF-A0A376DRR0-F1
#
_entry.id   AF-A0A376DRR0-F1
#
_cell.length_a   1.000
_cell.length_b   1.000
_cell.length_c   1.000
_cell.angle_alpha   90.00
_cell.angle_beta   90.00
_cell.angle_gamma   90.00
#
_symmetry.space_group_name_H-M   'P 1'
#
loop_
_entity.id
_entity.type
_entity.pdbx_description
1 polymer ?
#
loop_
_entity_poly.entity_id
_entity_poly.type
_entity_poly.pdbx_seq_one_letter_code
_entity_poly.pdbx_strand_id
1 'polypeptide(L)'
;MNKYIYSIIALLMLMLCPAQMYVSQAEYFWDTDPGTGNGTAVLAADGNLNSAFEQLTKTGIATPGNGLHKLNIRIKDNTGVWGPVFTNIINVQQNQTSTLMALSQAEYFWDTDPGAGNGTPVWQPMEILTALLSQLTKTGIALPSNGYIYLMSVSKTIPGIWGPVF
;
A
#
# COMPACT_ATOMS: atom_id res chain seq x y z
N MET A 1 -34.25 -22.63 -62.96
CA MET A 1 -33.42 -21.64 -62.23
C MET A 1 -33.92 -21.37 -60.81
N ASN A 2 -35.23 -21.43 -60.57
CA ASN A 2 -35.88 -20.93 -59.34
C ASN A 2 -35.61 -21.76 -58.07
N LYS A 3 -35.22 -23.03 -58.21
CA LYS A 3 -34.96 -23.95 -57.08
C LYS A 3 -33.63 -23.70 -56.36
N TYR A 4 -32.67 -23.07 -57.03
CA TYR A 4 -31.37 -22.74 -56.43
C TYR A 4 -31.36 -21.36 -55.78
N ILE A 5 -32.31 -20.48 -56.13
CA ILE A 5 -32.42 -19.13 -55.58
C ILE A 5 -32.62 -19.15 -54.06
N TYR A 6 -33.51 -20.00 -53.55
CA TYR A 6 -33.74 -20.10 -52.10
C TYR A 6 -32.54 -20.71 -51.36
N SER A 7 -31.86 -21.70 -51.95
CA SER A 7 -30.63 -22.26 -51.38
C SER A 7 -29.47 -21.26 -51.36
N ILE A 8 -29.33 -20.44 -52.40
CA ILE A 8 -28.29 -19.40 -52.46
C ILE A 8 -28.60 -18.28 -51.46
N ILE A 9 -29.87 -17.86 -51.33
CA ILE A 9 -30.27 -16.85 -50.33
C ILE A 9 -30.07 -17.37 -48.90
N ALA A 10 -30.40 -18.63 -48.62
CA ALA A 10 -30.17 -19.25 -47.31
C ALA A 10 -28.67 -19.37 -46.99
N LEU A 11 -27.85 -19.76 -47.96
CA LEU A 11 -26.39 -19.84 -47.82
C LEU A 11 -25.76 -18.45 -47.62
N LEU A 12 -26.27 -17.42 -48.30
CA LEU A 12 -25.83 -16.03 -48.14
C LEU A 12 -26.24 -15.45 -46.78
N MET A 13 -27.45 -15.75 -46.30
CA MET A 13 -27.94 -15.35 -44.98
C MET A 13 -27.13 -15.99 -43.83
N LEU A 14 -26.69 -17.23 -43.99
CA LEU A 14 -25.82 -17.92 -43.02
C LEU A 14 -24.41 -17.29 -42.92
N MET A 15 -23.93 -16.64 -43.99
CA MET A 15 -22.63 -15.96 -44.04
C MET A 15 -22.65 -14.53 -43.49
N LEU A 16 -23.83 -13.94 -43.31
CA LEU A 16 -24.01 -12.52 -42.93
C LEU A 16 -24.28 -12.29 -41.44
N CYS A 17 -24.28 -13.35 -40.63
CA CYS A 17 -24.46 -13.25 -39.18
C CYS A 17 -23.15 -13.62 -38.48
N PRO A 18 -22.24 -12.68 -38.18
CA PRO A 18 -21.26 -12.91 -37.13
C PRO A 18 -22.00 -13.20 -35.81
N ALA A 19 -22.13 -14.50 -35.49
CA ALA A 19 -22.81 -14.98 -34.29
C ALA A 19 -21.91 -14.93 -33.04
N GLN A 20 -20.60 -14.70 -33.21
CA GLN A 20 -19.65 -14.70 -32.10
C GLN A 20 -19.51 -13.28 -31.54
N MET A 21 -20.17 -12.99 -30.42
CA MET A 21 -19.78 -11.85 -29.57
C MET A 21 -18.59 -12.27 -28.72
N TYR A 22 -17.54 -11.45 -28.78
CA TYR A 22 -16.36 -11.59 -27.95
C TYR A 22 -15.89 -10.20 -27.52
N VAL A 23 -15.06 -10.15 -26.48
CA VAL A 23 -14.56 -8.89 -25.92
C VAL A 23 -13.43 -8.41 -26.82
N SER A 24 -13.46 -7.16 -27.28
CA SER A 24 -12.36 -6.60 -28.09
C SER A 24 -11.37 -5.82 -27.25
N GLN A 25 -11.86 -5.13 -26.21
CA GLN A 25 -11.05 -4.33 -25.29
C GLN A 25 -11.69 -4.31 -23.91
N ALA A 26 -10.89 -4.02 -22.90
CA ALA A 26 -11.36 -3.73 -21.56
C ALA A 26 -10.49 -2.62 -20.94
N GLU A 27 -11.09 -1.78 -20.12
CA GLU A 27 -10.40 -0.71 -19.40
C GLU A 27 -10.90 -0.59 -17.96
N TYR A 28 -10.02 -0.15 -17.08
CA TYR A 28 -10.32 0.13 -15.67
C TYR A 28 -9.95 1.57 -15.30
N PHE A 29 -10.57 2.07 -14.24
CA PHE A 29 -10.28 3.38 -13.68
C PHE A 29 -10.69 3.46 -12.20
N TRP A 30 -9.99 4.32 -11.45
CA TRP A 30 -10.27 4.57 -10.04
C TRP A 30 -11.23 5.77 -9.89
N ASP A 31 -12.25 5.58 -9.06
CA ASP A 31 -13.19 6.62 -8.56
C ASP A 31 -14.07 7.32 -9.60
N THR A 32 -13.48 8.14 -10.47
CA THR A 32 -14.17 8.97 -11.46
C THR A 32 -14.02 8.38 -12.85
N ASP A 33 -15.12 8.28 -13.60
CA ASP A 33 -15.09 7.80 -14.99
C ASP A 33 -14.42 8.83 -15.91
N PRO A 34 -13.29 8.50 -16.57
CA PRO A 34 -12.62 9.41 -17.50
C PRO A 34 -13.31 9.51 -18.87
N GLY A 35 -14.43 8.82 -19.07
CA GLY A 35 -15.11 8.67 -20.35
C GLY A 35 -14.57 7.50 -21.17
N THR A 36 -15.41 6.96 -22.05
CA THR A 36 -15.16 5.73 -22.82
C THR A 36 -13.87 5.79 -23.64
N GLY A 37 -12.98 4.82 -23.47
CA GLY A 37 -11.70 4.73 -24.17
C GLY A 37 -10.59 5.58 -23.55
N ASN A 38 -10.85 6.29 -22.46
CA ASN A 38 -9.85 7.08 -21.72
C ASN A 38 -9.42 6.42 -20.41
N GLY A 39 -9.86 5.18 -20.16
CA GLY A 39 -9.45 4.40 -19.00
C GLY A 39 -8.07 3.77 -19.20
N THR A 40 -7.59 3.07 -18.18
CA THR A 40 -6.37 2.26 -18.30
C THR A 40 -6.70 0.92 -18.92
N ALA A 41 -6.08 0.59 -20.05
CA ALA A 41 -6.30 -0.69 -20.72
C ALA A 41 -5.87 -1.89 -19.85
N VAL A 42 -6.67 -2.96 -19.88
CA VAL A 42 -6.36 -4.27 -19.31
C VAL A 42 -6.28 -5.33 -20.42
N LEU A 43 -5.44 -6.34 -20.19
CA LEU A 43 -5.20 -7.41 -21.16
C LEU A 43 -5.81 -8.72 -20.64
N ALA A 44 -6.15 -9.61 -21.57
CA ALA A 44 -6.50 -10.99 -21.23
C ALA A 44 -5.29 -11.72 -20.66
N ALA A 45 -5.54 -12.60 -19.69
CA ALA A 45 -4.51 -13.41 -19.03
C ALA A 45 -3.77 -14.33 -20.01
N ASP A 46 -4.48 -14.88 -20.99
CA ASP A 46 -3.97 -15.76 -22.03
C ASP A 46 -3.60 -15.02 -23.33
N GLY A 47 -3.72 -13.69 -23.33
CA GLY A 47 -3.44 -12.82 -24.47
C GLY A 47 -4.58 -12.70 -25.47
N ASN A 48 -5.71 -13.40 -25.31
CA ASN A 48 -6.84 -13.37 -26.24
C ASN A 48 -8.16 -13.10 -25.51
N LEU A 49 -9.01 -12.25 -26.07
CA LEU A 49 -10.32 -11.93 -25.49
C LEU A 49 -11.46 -12.67 -26.23
N ASN A 50 -11.35 -14.00 -26.35
CA ASN A 50 -12.20 -14.82 -27.22
C ASN A 50 -13.15 -15.79 -26.49
N SER A 51 -13.22 -15.70 -25.16
CA SER A 51 -14.00 -16.59 -24.30
C SER A 51 -15.21 -15.87 -23.68
N ALA A 52 -16.23 -16.64 -23.32
CA ALA A 52 -17.41 -16.13 -22.60
C ALA A 52 -17.07 -15.69 -21.17
N PHE A 53 -16.00 -16.25 -20.61
CA PHE A 53 -15.40 -15.84 -19.35
C PHE A 53 -13.95 -15.48 -19.59
N GLU A 54 -13.57 -14.27 -19.22
CA GLU A 54 -12.22 -13.75 -19.39
C GLU A 54 -11.60 -13.43 -18.04
N GLN A 55 -10.37 -13.87 -17.84
CA GLN A 55 -9.55 -13.40 -16.74
C GLN A 55 -8.71 -12.23 -17.25
N LEU A 56 -8.88 -11.06 -16.63
CA LEU A 56 -8.12 -9.87 -16.97
C LEU A 56 -6.93 -9.76 -16.03
N THR A 57 -5.75 -9.52 -16.60
CA THR A 57 -4.53 -9.31 -15.81
C THR A 57 -3.95 -7.94 -16.11
N LYS A 58 -3.58 -7.24 -15.03
CA LYS A 58 -2.70 -6.10 -15.09
C LYS A 58 -1.70 -6.22 -13.96
N THR A 59 -0.43 -6.33 -14.31
CA THR A 59 0.66 -6.23 -13.34
C THR A 59 0.92 -4.77 -12.99
N GLY A 60 1.21 -4.50 -11.72
CA GLY A 60 1.55 -3.16 -11.25
C GLY A 60 0.38 -2.16 -11.34
N ILE A 61 -0.83 -2.56 -10.98
CA ILE A 61 -1.95 -1.60 -10.81
C ILE A 61 -1.51 -0.56 -9.79
N ALA A 62 -1.33 0.69 -10.24
CA ALA A 62 -1.12 1.80 -9.34
C ALA A 62 -2.41 2.00 -8.54
N THR A 63 -2.35 1.70 -7.25
CA THR A 63 -3.46 1.95 -6.33
C THR A 63 -3.46 3.43 -5.92
N PRO A 64 -4.63 4.03 -5.69
CA PRO A 64 -4.74 5.36 -5.09
C PRO A 64 -4.19 5.35 -3.64
N GLY A 65 -4.29 6.50 -2.97
CA GLY A 65 -3.86 6.65 -1.58
C GLY A 65 -4.62 5.73 -0.61
N ASN A 66 -4.25 5.78 0.68
CA ASN A 66 -4.92 5.00 1.71
C ASN A 66 -6.38 5.43 1.87
N GLY A 67 -7.32 4.49 1.82
CA GLY A 67 -8.75 4.77 1.98
C GLY A 67 -9.66 3.86 1.15
N LEU A 68 -10.97 4.15 1.20
CA LEU A 68 -11.99 3.48 0.39
C LEU A 68 -12.04 4.10 -1.01
N HIS A 69 -11.89 3.26 -2.03
CA HIS A 69 -11.89 3.65 -3.44
C HIS A 69 -12.81 2.75 -4.26
N LYS A 70 -13.33 3.30 -5.36
CA LYS A 70 -14.07 2.53 -6.37
C LYS A 70 -13.10 2.06 -7.45
N LEU A 71 -12.95 0.75 -7.59
CA LEU A 71 -12.36 0.15 -8.78
C LEU A 71 -13.47 -0.11 -9.79
N ASN A 72 -13.40 0.57 -10.93
CA ASN A 72 -14.39 0.45 -12.00
C ASN A 72 -13.75 -0.26 -13.20
N ILE A 73 -14.53 -1.08 -13.89
CA ILE A 73 -14.13 -1.76 -15.13
C ILE A 73 -15.27 -1.71 -16.14
N ARG A 74 -14.95 -1.51 -17.41
CA ARG A 74 -15.89 -1.70 -18.52
C ARG A 74 -15.21 -2.40 -19.69
N ILE A 75 -16.03 -3.08 -20.47
CA ILE A 75 -15.61 -3.89 -21.60
C ILE A 75 -16.23 -3.37 -22.89
N LYS A 76 -15.51 -3.52 -24.00
CA LYS A 76 -15.95 -3.22 -25.34
C LYS A 76 -16.08 -4.52 -26.11
N ASP A 77 -17.21 -4.72 -26.78
CA ASP A 77 -17.39 -5.89 -27.64
C ASP A 77 -16.72 -5.71 -29.02
N ASN A 78 -16.77 -6.74 -29.86
CA ASN A 78 -16.23 -6.69 -31.21
C ASN A 78 -17.03 -5.81 -32.20
N THR A 79 -18.24 -5.36 -31.82
CA THR A 79 -19.03 -4.39 -32.60
C THR A 79 -18.62 -2.95 -32.31
N GLY A 80 -17.75 -2.79 -31.31
CA GLY A 80 -17.19 -1.51 -30.90
C GLY A 80 -18.05 -0.77 -29.89
N VAL A 81 -19.03 -1.44 -29.29
CA VAL A 81 -19.92 -0.86 -28.27
C VAL A 81 -19.33 -1.13 -26.89
N TRP A 82 -19.28 -0.07 -26.06
CA TRP A 82 -18.91 -0.19 -24.66
C TRP A 82 -20.12 -0.66 -23.84
N GLY A 83 -19.89 -1.67 -23.01
CA GLY A 83 -20.86 -2.17 -22.03
C GLY A 83 -20.95 -1.28 -20.79
N PRO A 84 -21.80 -1.67 -19.83
CA PRO A 84 -21.94 -0.95 -18.56
C PRO A 84 -20.64 -1.01 -17.73
N VAL A 85 -20.51 -0.06 -16.80
CA VAL A 85 -19.42 -0.03 -15.84
C VAL A 85 -19.75 -0.95 -14.67
N PHE A 86 -18.88 -1.92 -14.41
CA PHE A 86 -18.90 -2.75 -13.21
C PHE A 86 -17.98 -2.14 -12.15
N THR A 87 -18.45 -2.05 -10.90
CA THR A 87 -17.76 -1.34 -9.82
C THR A 87 -17.58 -2.23 -8.60
N ASN A 88 -16.39 -2.19 -8.01
CA ASN A 88 -16.08 -2.79 -6.70
C ASN A 88 -15.51 -1.74 -5.75
N ILE A 89 -15.89 -1.82 -4.46
CA ILE A 89 -15.30 -0.97 -3.42
C ILE A 89 -14.10 -1.69 -2.82
N ILE A 90 -12.95 -1.03 -2.83
CA ILE A 90 -11.68 -1.56 -2.32
C ILE A 90 -11.15 -0.60 -1.26
N ASN A 91 -10.82 -1.14 -0.08
CA ASN A 91 -10.06 -0.41 0.93
C ASN A 91 -8.57 -0.58 0.64
N VAL A 92 -7.92 0.47 0.18
CA VAL A 92 -6.48 0.49 -0.04
C VAL A 92 -5.80 0.80 1.28
N GLN A 93 -4.97 -0.14 1.75
CA GLN A 93 -4.16 0.01 2.97
C GLN A 93 -2.68 0.05 2.60
N GLN A 94 -2.02 1.17 2.88
CA GLN A 94 -0.57 1.23 2.75
C GLN A 94 0.08 0.76 4.04
N ASN A 95 1.05 -0.14 3.94
CA ASN A 95 1.90 -0.47 5.06
C ASN A 95 2.69 0.79 5.40
N GLN A 96 2.42 1.38 6.56
CA GLN A 96 3.24 2.48 7.06
C GLN A 96 4.64 1.92 7.29
N THR A 97 5.59 2.30 6.43
CA THR A 97 7.00 2.23 6.80
C THR A 97 7.20 3.30 7.85
N SER A 98 7.00 2.94 9.11
CA SER A 98 7.51 3.73 10.23
C SER A 98 8.99 3.92 9.96
N THR A 99 9.39 5.13 9.61
CA THR A 99 10.80 5.50 9.61
C THR A 99 11.27 5.27 11.03
N LEU A 100 12.09 4.24 11.24
CA LEU A 100 12.82 4.08 12.49
C LEU A 100 13.60 5.38 12.68
N MET A 101 13.11 6.26 13.56
CA MET A 101 13.90 7.41 13.98
C MET A 101 15.11 6.84 14.69
N ALA A 102 16.26 6.82 14.02
CA ALA A 102 17.51 6.44 14.63
C ALA A 102 17.77 7.42 15.79
N LEU A 103 17.85 6.90 17.00
CA LEU A 103 18.31 7.66 18.16
C LEU A 103 19.79 7.96 17.93
N SER A 104 20.12 9.23 17.74
CA SER A 104 21.52 9.63 17.54
C SER A 104 22.29 9.63 18.86
N GLN A 105 21.59 9.90 19.97
CA GLN A 105 22.16 10.03 21.30
C GLN A 105 21.05 9.97 22.36
N ALA A 106 21.36 9.41 23.52
CA ALA A 106 20.56 9.53 24.73
C ALA A 106 21.48 9.95 25.89
N GLU A 107 20.93 10.60 26.91
CA GLU A 107 21.65 11.01 28.11
C GLU A 107 20.82 10.71 29.37
N TYR A 108 21.50 10.54 30.52
CA TYR A 108 20.87 10.36 31.84
C TYR A 108 21.50 11.29 32.89
N PHE A 109 20.74 11.56 33.95
CA PHE A 109 21.17 12.37 35.10
C PHE A 109 20.45 11.89 36.37
N TRP A 110 20.96 12.33 37.53
CA TRP A 110 20.37 12.05 38.84
C TRP A 110 19.79 13.32 39.43
N ASP A 111 18.56 13.22 39.97
CA ASP A 111 17.80 14.26 40.69
C ASP A 111 17.46 15.54 39.90
N THR A 112 18.48 16.29 39.46
CA THR A 112 18.30 17.57 38.75
C THR A 112 18.72 17.43 37.29
N ASP A 113 17.82 17.78 36.39
CA ASP A 113 18.09 17.85 34.94
C ASP A 113 19.12 18.95 34.66
N PRO A 114 20.33 18.62 34.15
CA PRO A 114 21.35 19.61 33.81
C PRO A 114 21.04 20.35 32.49
N GLY A 115 19.92 20.02 31.85
CA GLY A 115 19.53 20.50 30.54
C GLY A 115 20.10 19.63 29.42
N ALA A 116 19.48 19.77 28.26
CA ALA A 116 19.73 18.92 27.12
C ALA A 116 21.18 19.03 26.59
N GLY A 117 21.86 17.89 26.45
CA GLY A 117 23.26 17.76 26.03
C GLY A 117 24.29 17.87 27.16
N ASN A 118 23.84 18.11 28.39
CA ASN A 118 24.70 18.22 29.58
C ASN A 118 24.59 17.00 30.51
N GLY A 119 23.76 16.01 30.14
CA GLY A 119 23.65 14.75 30.85
C GLY A 119 24.81 13.80 30.55
N THR A 120 24.83 12.67 31.23
CA THR A 120 25.83 11.63 30.97
C THR A 120 25.40 10.80 29.75
N PRO A 121 26.22 10.67 28.69
CA PRO A 121 25.81 10.02 27.45
C PRO A 121 25.63 8.51 27.61
N VAL A 122 24.58 7.98 26.97
CA VAL A 122 24.28 6.56 26.83
C VAL A 122 24.71 6.11 25.43
N TRP A 123 25.82 5.39 25.34
CA TRP A 123 26.30 4.81 24.08
C TRP A 123 25.66 3.42 23.87
N GLN A 124 25.03 3.19 22.72
CA GLN A 124 24.46 1.88 22.38
C GLN A 124 25.50 0.91 21.78
N PRO A 125 25.33 -0.42 21.93
CA PRO A 125 24.17 -1.08 22.53
C PRO A 125 24.50 -1.70 23.90
N MET A 126 23.64 -1.43 24.89
CA MET A 126 23.51 -2.21 26.12
C MET A 126 24.71 -2.24 27.08
N GLU A 127 24.86 -1.21 27.92
CA GLU A 127 25.40 -1.38 29.28
C GLU A 127 24.66 -0.49 30.29
N ILE A 128 23.33 -0.32 30.16
CA ILE A 128 22.56 0.41 31.19
C ILE A 128 22.68 -0.33 32.53
N LEU A 129 22.66 -1.66 32.54
CA LEU A 129 22.82 -2.46 33.76
C LEU A 129 24.26 -2.40 34.31
N THR A 130 25.28 -2.46 33.45
CA THR A 130 26.69 -2.42 33.87
C THR A 130 27.11 -1.02 34.35
N ALA A 131 26.64 0.05 33.69
CA ALA A 131 26.86 1.43 34.11
C ALA A 131 26.16 1.75 35.44
N LEU A 132 24.96 1.19 35.67
CA LEU A 132 24.22 1.29 36.93
C LEU A 132 24.97 0.58 38.07
N LEU A 133 25.47 -0.65 37.83
CA LEU A 133 26.20 -1.43 38.83
C LEU A 133 27.56 -0.81 39.18
N SER A 134 28.26 -0.24 38.18
CA SER A 134 29.54 0.47 38.33
C SER A 134 29.42 1.75 39.16
N GLN A 135 28.29 2.45 39.09
CA GLN A 135 28.07 3.69 39.85
C GLN A 135 27.52 3.45 41.26
N LEU A 136 26.65 2.45 41.46
CA LEU A 136 26.19 2.03 42.79
C LEU A 136 27.37 1.53 43.66
N THR A 137 28.34 0.85 43.06
CA THR A 137 29.56 0.39 43.76
C THR A 137 30.57 1.51 44.02
N LYS A 138 30.62 2.55 43.18
CA LYS A 138 31.58 3.67 43.32
C LYS A 138 31.13 4.76 44.29
N THR A 139 29.82 4.84 44.59
CA THR A 139 29.23 5.86 45.48
C THR A 139 28.89 5.32 46.88
N GLY A 140 29.00 4.00 47.11
CA GLY A 140 28.68 3.39 48.41
C GLY A 140 27.20 3.50 48.80
N ILE A 141 26.32 3.76 47.84
CA ILE A 141 24.89 3.95 48.07
C ILE A 141 24.24 2.58 48.30
N ALA A 142 23.87 2.30 49.55
CA ALA A 142 23.00 1.17 49.87
C ALA A 142 21.63 1.37 49.21
N LEU A 143 21.16 0.37 48.47
CA LEU A 143 19.80 0.36 47.93
C LEU A 143 18.80 0.53 49.09
N PRO A 144 17.88 1.51 49.06
CA PRO A 144 16.88 1.64 50.11
C PRO A 144 15.98 0.40 50.09
N SER A 145 15.67 -0.14 51.27
CA SER A 145 14.99 -1.43 51.44
C SER A 145 13.58 -1.52 50.86
N ASN A 146 13.03 -0.44 50.29
CA ASN A 146 11.74 -0.39 49.57
C ASN A 146 11.61 0.84 48.62
N GLY A 147 12.70 1.37 48.07
CA GLY A 147 12.64 2.55 47.18
C GLY A 147 12.75 2.19 45.69
N TYR A 148 11.85 2.73 44.85
CA TYR A 148 12.00 2.71 43.40
C TYR A 148 13.02 3.78 42.97
N ILE A 149 13.88 3.44 42.02
CA ILE A 149 14.79 4.39 41.36
C ILE A 149 14.09 4.90 40.10
N TYR A 150 13.80 6.20 40.01
CA TYR A 150 13.27 6.83 38.82
C TYR A 150 14.43 7.18 37.88
N LEU A 151 14.52 6.51 36.73
CA LEU A 151 15.45 6.84 35.66
C LEU A 151 14.71 7.75 34.68
N MET A 152 15.06 9.04 34.65
CA MET A 152 14.49 9.98 33.68
C MET A 152 15.42 10.08 32.48
N SER A 153 14.91 9.82 31.27
CA SER A 153 15.75 9.75 30.06
C SER A 153 15.33 10.79 29.02
N VAL A 154 16.32 11.46 28.40
CA VAL A 154 16.10 12.42 27.31
C VAL A 154 16.78 11.90 26.05
N SER A 155 16.08 11.97 24.92
CA SER A 155 16.56 11.46 23.63
C SER A 155 16.62 12.54 22.56
N LYS A 156 17.63 12.47 21.69
CA LYS A 156 17.79 13.40 20.56
C LYS A 156 17.41 12.74 19.24
N THR A 157 16.40 13.27 18.58
CA THR A 157 15.98 12.86 17.22
C THR A 157 16.90 13.46 16.16
N ILE A 158 17.03 12.86 14.98
CA ILE A 158 17.55 13.52 13.78
C ILE A 158 16.39 14.38 13.23
N PRO A 159 16.48 15.73 13.16
CA PRO A 159 17.65 16.54 12.79
C PRO A 159 18.33 17.31 13.95
N GLY A 160 18.21 16.83 15.18
CA GLY A 160 18.88 17.37 16.36
C GLY A 160 17.95 17.94 17.44
N ILE A 161 16.64 17.65 17.34
CA ILE A 161 15.63 18.12 18.30
C ILE A 161 15.58 17.16 19.49
N TRP A 162 15.69 17.71 20.70
CA TRP A 162 15.54 16.96 21.95
C TRP A 162 14.07 16.68 22.24
N GLY A 163 13.77 15.43 22.59
CA GLY A 163 12.44 14.98 23.00
C GLY A 163 12.09 15.39 24.44
N PRO A 164 10.82 15.20 24.86
CA PRO A 164 10.40 15.47 26.23
C PRO A 164 11.09 14.53 27.21
N VAL A 165 11.19 15.01 28.45
CA VAL A 165 11.73 14.30 29.61
C VAL A 165 10.68 13.28 30.09
N PHE A 166 11.01 11.99 30.11
CA PHE A 166 10.13 10.91 30.57
C PHE A 166 10.66 10.24 31.82
#